data_AF-A0A246GAY6-F1
#
_entry.id   AF-A0A246GAY6-F1
#
_cell.length_a   1.000
_cell.length_b   1.000
_cell.length_c   1.000
_cell.angle_alpha   90.00
_cell.angle_beta   90.00
_cell.angle_gamma   90.00
#
_symmetry.space_group_name_H-M   'P 1'
#
loop_
_entity.id
_entity.type
_entity.pdbx_description
1 polymer ?
#
loop_
_entity_poly.entity_id
_entity_poly.type
_entity_poly.pdbx_seq_one_letter_code
_entity_poly.pdbx_strand_id
1 'polypeptide(L)'
;MNKIVLLFSFFLLNLTIQAQKKKSTDNTSSNLLLAKNGEASVVLNKKRDMCLVVLKDSILLTKNKPDLIPNTIKINQLKVKNSIFYHVSWKSIEKKETSLRKELATLTENQIWNPLNKTLLIANTEKSVDITEIEYLDRLKTTSQTISKKRNEGYLFTLLSNGDFSLSNKTMTTKYAYNDRTSKYEPFRK
;
A
#
# COMPACT_ATOMS: atom_id res chain seq x y z
N MET A 1 5.91 22.97 76.21
CA MET A 1 7.05 22.77 75.29
C MET A 1 7.12 21.28 74.98
N ASN A 2 6.47 20.83 73.90
CA ASN A 2 6.36 19.40 73.59
C ASN A 2 6.92 19.13 72.18
N LYS A 3 7.89 18.23 72.12
CA LYS A 3 8.42 17.59 70.91
C LYS A 3 8.37 16.07 71.21
N ILE A 4 7.58 15.30 70.46
CA ILE A 4 8.03 14.42 69.35
C ILE A 4 8.65 13.13 69.95
N VAL A 5 8.26 11.88 69.64
CA VAL A 5 7.51 11.30 68.51
C VAL A 5 7.47 9.75 68.63
N LEU A 6 6.53 9.12 67.92
CA LEU A 6 6.46 7.73 67.39
C LEU A 6 6.72 6.51 68.31
N LEU A 7 5.73 5.61 68.37
CA LEU A 7 5.78 4.31 67.66
C LEU A 7 4.40 3.62 67.79
N PHE A 8 3.56 3.66 66.76
CA PHE A 8 2.40 2.75 66.65
C PHE A 8 2.50 2.04 65.31
N SER A 9 3.14 0.87 65.38
CA SER A 9 3.45 -0.01 64.27
C SER A 9 2.50 -1.20 64.33
N PHE A 10 1.88 -1.48 63.19
CA PHE A 10 1.37 -2.78 62.78
C PHE A 10 0.13 -3.31 63.51
N PHE A 11 -1.04 -3.13 62.89
CA PHE A 11 -1.88 -4.29 62.57
C PHE A 11 -2.89 -3.96 61.45
N LEU A 12 -2.84 -4.80 60.41
CA LEU A 12 -3.94 -5.19 59.52
C LEU A 12 -4.69 -4.12 58.73
N LEU A 13 -4.40 -4.02 57.43
CA LEU A 13 -5.45 -4.00 56.41
C LEU A 13 -4.96 -4.75 55.16
N ASN A 14 -5.49 -5.97 55.00
CA ASN A 14 -5.45 -6.73 53.75
C ASN A 14 -6.22 -5.96 52.67
N LEU A 15 -5.51 -5.22 51.82
CA LEU A 15 -6.07 -4.69 50.59
C LEU A 15 -5.96 -5.77 49.51
N THR A 16 -7.12 -6.34 49.17
CA THR A 16 -7.36 -7.15 47.98
C THR A 16 -7.09 -6.30 46.74
N ILE A 17 -5.86 -6.35 46.23
CA ILE A 17 -5.58 -5.89 44.87
C ILE A 17 -6.15 -6.94 43.92
N GLN A 18 -7.45 -6.80 43.60
CA GLN A 18 -7.94 -7.32 42.33
C GLN A 18 -7.27 -6.48 41.24
N ALA A 19 -6.12 -6.95 40.76
CA ALA A 19 -5.60 -6.53 39.48
C ALA A 19 -6.67 -6.90 38.45
N GLN A 20 -7.49 -5.94 38.06
CA GLN A 20 -8.21 -6.00 36.80
C GLN A 20 -7.12 -6.08 35.73
N LYS A 21 -6.71 -7.31 35.38
CA LYS A 21 -6.23 -7.58 34.03
C LYS A 21 -7.35 -7.04 33.17
N LYS A 22 -7.12 -5.89 32.53
CA LYS A 22 -7.93 -5.47 31.38
C LYS A 22 -8.14 -6.74 30.60
N LYS A 23 -9.40 -7.21 30.54
CA LYS A 23 -9.76 -8.21 29.54
C LYS A 23 -9.18 -7.66 28.26
N SER A 24 -8.24 -8.40 27.67
CA SER A 24 -7.90 -8.21 26.27
C SER A 24 -9.24 -8.08 25.58
N THR A 25 -9.52 -6.90 25.05
CA THR A 25 -10.70 -6.72 24.22
C THR A 25 -10.40 -7.59 23.03
N ASP A 26 -10.86 -8.83 23.10
CA ASP A 26 -10.83 -9.76 22.00
C ASP A 26 -11.83 -9.19 21.00
N ASN A 27 -11.34 -8.23 20.21
CA ASN A 27 -12.05 -7.69 19.07
C ASN A 27 -12.01 -8.78 18.00
N THR A 28 -12.91 -9.74 18.14
CA THR A 28 -13.22 -10.78 17.17
C THR A 28 -13.72 -10.12 15.88
N SER A 29 -12.80 -9.59 15.06
CA SER A 29 -12.93 -9.32 13.62
C SER A 29 -11.87 -8.34 13.06
N SER A 30 -10.65 -8.28 13.59
CA SER A 30 -9.70 -7.25 13.17
C SER A 30 -9.24 -7.45 11.72
N ASN A 31 -9.55 -6.48 10.85
CA ASN A 31 -8.93 -6.36 9.54
C ASN A 31 -7.40 -6.42 9.68
N LEU A 32 -6.70 -7.12 8.77
CA LEU A 32 -5.24 -7.24 8.83
C LEU A 32 -4.61 -5.92 8.37
N LEU A 33 -3.87 -5.26 9.26
CA LEU A 33 -3.13 -4.05 8.92
C LEU A 33 -1.94 -4.37 8.02
N LEU A 34 -1.83 -3.69 6.88
CA LEU A 34 -0.72 -3.84 5.93
C LEU A 34 0.26 -2.67 5.94
N ALA A 35 -0.24 -1.45 6.08
CA ALA A 35 0.57 -0.24 6.16
C ALA A 35 -0.16 0.86 6.95
N LYS A 36 0.59 1.76 7.57
CA LYS A 36 0.04 2.92 8.30
C LYS A 36 0.93 4.14 8.09
N ASN A 37 0.33 5.30 7.85
CA ASN A 37 1.00 6.59 7.84
C ASN A 37 0.05 7.63 8.46
N GLY A 38 0.40 8.13 9.65
CA GLY A 38 -0.45 9.04 10.41
C GLY A 38 -1.83 8.44 10.70
N GLU A 39 -2.87 9.15 10.26
CA GLU A 39 -4.28 8.77 10.42
C GLU A 39 -4.78 7.81 9.34
N ALA A 40 -4.00 7.56 8.29
CA ALA A 40 -4.33 6.64 7.22
C ALA A 40 -3.70 5.26 7.42
N SER A 41 -4.45 4.22 7.11
CA SER A 41 -3.96 2.84 7.08
C SER A 41 -4.49 2.08 5.89
N VAL A 42 -3.74 1.09 5.43
CA VAL A 42 -4.20 0.11 4.44
C VAL A 42 -4.38 -1.21 5.16
N VAL A 43 -5.56 -1.81 4.99
CA VAL A 43 -5.96 -3.05 5.67
C VAL A 43 -6.54 -4.05 4.69
N LEU A 44 -6.43 -5.34 4.99
CA LEU A 44 -7.27 -6.37 4.37
C LEU A 44 -8.53 -6.57 5.19
N ASN A 45 -9.68 -6.47 4.53
CA ASN A 45 -10.96 -6.78 5.15
C ASN A 45 -11.15 -8.31 5.31
N LYS A 46 -12.27 -8.73 5.89
CA LYS A 46 -12.63 -10.15 6.04
C LYS A 46 -12.67 -10.94 4.71
N LYS A 47 -12.99 -10.26 3.61
CA LYS A 47 -13.00 -10.83 2.25
C LYS A 47 -11.62 -10.82 1.57
N ARG A 48 -10.58 -10.39 2.30
CA ARG A 48 -9.22 -10.15 1.79
C ARG A 48 -9.14 -9.06 0.72
N ASP A 49 -10.15 -8.19 0.61
CA ASP A 49 -10.05 -6.99 -0.21
C ASP A 49 -9.18 -5.95 0.50
N MET A 50 -8.41 -5.20 -0.28
CA MET A 50 -7.54 -4.16 0.22
C MET A 50 -8.30 -2.83 0.30
N CYS A 51 -8.29 -2.22 1.49
CA CYS A 51 -8.99 -0.99 1.78
C CYS A 51 -8.05 0.06 2.35
N LEU A 52 -8.22 1.32 1.94
CA LEU A 52 -7.68 2.51 2.60
C LEU A 52 -8.67 2.93 3.69
N VAL A 53 -8.18 3.06 4.93
CA VAL A 53 -8.95 3.54 6.07
C VAL A 53 -8.39 4.88 6.51
N VAL A 54 -9.23 5.91 6.54
CA VAL A 54 -8.90 7.27 6.99
C VAL A 54 -10.00 7.73 7.93
N LEU A 55 -9.66 8.16 9.15
CA LEU A 55 -10.63 8.70 10.13
C LEU A 55 -11.87 7.79 10.35
N LYS A 56 -11.66 6.45 10.33
CA LYS A 56 -12.67 5.38 10.44
C LYS A 56 -13.52 5.12 9.19
N ASP A 57 -13.41 5.93 8.16
CA ASP A 57 -13.99 5.62 6.85
C ASP A 57 -13.11 4.64 6.08
N SER A 58 -13.74 3.69 5.40
CA SER A 58 -13.06 2.67 4.59
C SER A 58 -13.38 2.87 3.11
N ILE A 59 -12.34 2.81 2.27
CA ILE A 59 -12.38 2.99 0.82
C ILE A 59 -11.75 1.76 0.19
N LEU A 60 -12.46 1.09 -0.73
CA LEU A 60 -11.95 -0.08 -1.45
C LEU A 60 -10.88 0.33 -2.47
N LEU A 61 -9.66 -0.21 -2.34
CA LEU A 61 -8.55 0.02 -3.28
C LEU A 61 -8.53 -1.02 -4.41
N THR A 62 -8.61 -2.30 -4.02
CA THR A 62 -8.70 -3.42 -4.95
C THR A 62 -9.40 -4.59 -4.27
N LYS A 63 -10.14 -5.37 -5.05
CA LYS A 63 -10.69 -6.65 -4.62
C LYS A 63 -9.58 -7.68 -4.47
N ASN A 64 -9.83 -8.69 -3.64
CA ASN A 64 -8.93 -9.83 -3.51
C ASN A 64 -8.68 -10.49 -4.89
N LYS A 65 -7.41 -10.65 -5.25
CA LYS A 65 -6.97 -11.42 -6.41
C LYS A 65 -5.95 -12.45 -5.90
N PRO A 66 -6.31 -13.74 -5.81
CA PRO A 66 -5.44 -14.75 -5.20
C PRO A 66 -4.07 -14.85 -5.87
N ASP A 67 -4.03 -14.60 -7.19
CA ASP A 67 -2.80 -14.67 -7.99
C ASP A 67 -1.94 -13.39 -7.90
N LEU A 68 -2.47 -12.30 -7.35
CA LEU A 68 -1.78 -11.03 -7.21
C LEU A 68 -1.77 -10.61 -5.75
N ILE A 69 -0.80 -11.11 -5.00
CA ILE A 69 -0.59 -10.73 -3.60
C ILE A 69 0.10 -9.36 -3.56
N PRO A 70 -0.54 -8.31 -3.00
CA PRO A 70 0.12 -7.04 -2.79
C PRO A 70 1.30 -7.19 -1.83
N ASN A 71 2.42 -6.63 -2.22
CA ASN A 71 3.66 -6.50 -1.48
C ASN A 71 4.09 -5.02 -1.49
N THR A 72 4.96 -4.64 -0.56
CA THR A 72 5.56 -3.29 -0.51
C THR A 72 4.52 -2.16 -0.58
N ILE A 73 3.56 -2.16 0.33
CA ILE A 73 2.50 -1.13 0.36
C ILE A 73 3.05 0.15 0.99
N LYS A 74 2.80 1.28 0.35
CA LYS A 74 3.15 2.62 0.83
C LYS A 74 1.94 3.54 0.77
N ILE A 75 1.87 4.43 1.76
CA ILE A 75 0.82 5.45 1.89
C ILE A 75 1.51 6.79 2.09
N ASN A 76 1.17 7.77 1.27
CA ASN A 76 1.66 9.14 1.38
C ASN A 76 0.47 10.09 1.44
N GLN A 77 0.47 10.99 2.42
CA GLN A 77 -0.47 12.09 2.47
C GLN A 77 -0.01 13.19 1.50
N LEU A 78 -0.93 13.69 0.67
CA LEU A 78 -0.69 14.78 -0.25
C LEU A 78 -1.50 15.98 0.20
N LYS A 79 -0.83 17.10 0.47
CA LYS A 79 -1.51 18.37 0.72
C LYS A 79 -1.45 19.21 -0.55
N VAL A 80 -2.58 19.31 -1.23
CA VAL A 80 -2.72 20.11 -2.44
C VAL A 80 -3.62 21.29 -2.11
N LYS A 81 -3.02 22.48 -1.99
CA LYS A 81 -3.71 23.71 -1.55
C LYS A 81 -4.46 23.48 -0.23
N ASN A 82 -5.80 23.54 -0.25
CA ASN A 82 -6.67 23.36 0.91
C ASN A 82 -7.24 21.93 1.03
N SER A 83 -6.90 21.02 0.11
CA SER A 83 -7.37 19.64 0.11
C SER A 83 -6.27 18.66 0.50
N ILE A 84 -6.68 17.61 1.21
CA ILE A 84 -5.82 16.49 1.61
C ILE A 84 -6.23 15.27 0.82
N PHE A 85 -5.28 14.69 0.08
CA PHE A 85 -5.45 13.44 -0.64
C PHE A 85 -4.50 12.38 -0.10
N TYR A 86 -4.73 11.12 -0.46
CA TYR A 86 -3.85 10.02 -0.10
C TYR A 86 -3.40 9.28 -1.36
N HIS A 87 -2.09 9.23 -1.56
CA HIS A 87 -1.47 8.35 -2.53
C HIS A 87 -1.20 6.99 -1.87
N VAL A 88 -1.76 5.95 -2.45
CA VAL A 88 -1.50 4.57 -2.07
C VAL A 88 -0.81 3.89 -3.23
N SER A 89 0.31 3.24 -2.94
CA SER A 89 1.02 2.42 -3.92
C SER A 89 1.34 1.05 -3.36
N TRP A 90 1.30 0.05 -4.23
CA TRP A 90 1.72 -1.30 -3.89
C TRP A 90 2.28 -1.99 -5.12
N LYS A 91 3.10 -3.01 -4.88
CA LYS A 91 3.61 -3.88 -5.92
C LYS A 91 2.94 -5.24 -5.80
N SER A 92 2.74 -5.93 -6.90
CA SER A 92 2.27 -7.31 -6.92
C SER A 92 3.20 -8.11 -7.81
N ILE A 93 3.48 -9.35 -7.43
CA ILE A 93 4.31 -10.25 -8.21
C ILE A 93 3.43 -11.36 -8.77
N GLU A 94 3.51 -11.58 -10.07
CA GLU A 94 2.90 -12.67 -10.80
C GLU A 94 4.04 -13.53 -11.36
N LYS A 95 4.02 -14.84 -11.06
CA LYS A 95 5.02 -15.80 -11.53
C LYS A 95 4.36 -16.80 -12.46
N LYS A 96 4.96 -17.01 -13.64
CA LYS A 96 4.54 -18.03 -14.58
C LYS A 96 5.75 -18.83 -15.03
N GLU A 97 5.73 -20.14 -14.81
CA GLU A 97 6.85 -21.02 -15.10
C GLU A 97 6.38 -22.22 -15.92
N THR A 98 7.13 -22.50 -16.98
CA THR A 98 7.05 -23.72 -17.78
C THR A 98 8.45 -24.31 -17.91
N SER A 99 8.56 -25.52 -18.44
CA SER A 99 9.86 -26.19 -18.64
C SER A 99 10.83 -25.41 -19.53
N LEU A 100 10.33 -24.53 -20.41
CA LEU A 100 11.14 -23.77 -21.36
C LEU A 100 11.15 -22.26 -21.08
N ARG A 101 10.31 -21.76 -20.18
CA ARG A 101 10.11 -20.32 -20.02
C ARG A 101 9.68 -19.96 -18.60
N LYS A 102 10.35 -18.97 -18.03
CA LYS A 102 10.01 -18.33 -16.77
C LYS A 102 9.67 -16.87 -17.02
N GLU A 103 8.55 -16.43 -16.49
CA GLU A 103 8.13 -15.03 -16.51
C GLU A 103 7.91 -14.57 -15.06
N LEU A 104 8.60 -13.50 -14.69
CA LEU A 104 8.39 -12.79 -13.44
C LEU A 104 7.83 -11.41 -13.76
N ALA A 105 6.52 -11.24 -13.53
CA ALA A 105 5.84 -9.98 -13.72
C ALA A 105 5.75 -9.23 -12.38
N THR A 106 6.25 -8.00 -12.35
CA THR A 106 6.05 -7.03 -11.27
C THR A 106 5.04 -5.99 -11.74
N LEU A 107 3.88 -5.96 -11.10
CA LEU A 107 2.87 -4.92 -11.28
C LEU A 107 3.06 -3.86 -10.19
N THR A 108 3.11 -2.59 -10.55
CA THR A 108 3.13 -1.47 -9.60
C THR A 108 1.86 -0.66 -9.80
N GLU A 109 1.03 -0.63 -8.76
CA GLU A 109 -0.22 0.11 -8.74
C GLU A 109 -0.01 1.41 -7.98
N ASN A 110 -0.53 2.51 -8.53
CA ASN A 110 -0.53 3.83 -7.91
C ASN A 110 -1.94 4.39 -7.98
N GLN A 111 -2.50 4.73 -6.83
CA GLN A 111 -3.82 5.35 -6.74
C GLN A 111 -3.76 6.60 -5.89
N ILE A 112 -4.47 7.65 -6.31
CA ILE A 112 -4.69 8.86 -5.50
C ILE A 112 -6.17 8.95 -5.17
N TRP A 113 -6.49 9.06 -3.89
CA TRP A 113 -7.85 9.13 -3.38
C TRP A 113 -8.13 10.45 -2.68
N ASN A 114 -9.32 10.98 -2.91
CA ASN A 114 -9.91 12.00 -2.06
C ASN A 114 -10.76 11.30 -0.98
N PRO A 115 -10.36 11.36 0.30
CA PRO A 115 -11.04 10.67 1.38
C PRO A 115 -12.40 11.30 1.72
N LEU A 116 -12.57 12.62 1.53
CA LEU A 116 -13.77 13.35 1.93
C LEU A 116 -15.01 12.90 1.15
N ASN A 117 -14.84 12.67 -0.15
CA ASN A 117 -15.91 12.25 -1.06
C ASN A 117 -15.71 10.82 -1.59
N LYS A 118 -14.76 10.08 -1.01
CA LYS A 118 -14.42 8.68 -1.38
C LYS A 118 -14.19 8.49 -2.88
N THR A 119 -13.62 9.50 -3.54
CA THR A 119 -13.44 9.53 -4.99
C THR A 119 -12.02 9.13 -5.38
N LEU A 120 -11.91 8.21 -6.34
CA LEU A 120 -10.67 7.87 -7.00
C LEU A 120 -10.31 8.98 -7.99
N LEU A 121 -9.21 9.68 -7.74
CA LEU A 121 -8.74 10.75 -8.61
C LEU A 121 -7.93 10.19 -9.78
N ILE A 122 -7.04 9.23 -9.50
CA ILE A 122 -6.16 8.58 -10.48
C ILE A 122 -5.91 7.14 -10.05
N ALA A 123 -5.88 6.24 -11.02
CA ALA A 123 -5.28 4.91 -10.91
C ALA A 123 -4.33 4.69 -12.08
N ASN A 124 -3.12 4.19 -11.79
CA ASN A 124 -2.13 3.83 -12.80
C ASN A 124 -1.48 2.49 -12.44
N THR A 125 -1.48 1.59 -13.41
CA THR A 125 -0.83 0.29 -13.34
C THR A 125 0.37 0.26 -14.29
N GLU A 126 1.55 0.01 -13.74
CA GLU A 126 2.78 -0.26 -14.51
C GLU A 126 3.11 -1.75 -14.40
N LYS A 127 3.44 -2.42 -15.51
CA LYS A 127 3.84 -3.83 -15.52
C LYS A 127 5.23 -3.99 -16.09
N SER A 128 6.15 -4.56 -15.33
CA SER A 128 7.48 -4.98 -15.78
C SER A 128 7.51 -6.51 -15.78
N VAL A 129 7.88 -7.12 -16.91
CA VAL A 129 8.00 -8.57 -17.04
C VAL A 129 9.44 -8.92 -17.40
N ASP A 130 10.09 -9.67 -16.52
CA ASP A 130 11.38 -10.29 -16.76
C ASP A 130 11.14 -11.72 -17.25
N ILE A 131 11.62 -12.03 -18.46
CA ILE A 131 11.39 -13.31 -19.15
C ILE A 131 12.74 -14.00 -19.30
N THR A 132 12.81 -15.26 -18.88
CA THR A 132 13.96 -16.15 -19.13
C THR A 132 13.47 -17.35 -19.92
N GLU A 133 14.02 -17.61 -21.09
CA GLU A 133 13.60 -18.71 -21.96
C GLU A 133 14.79 -19.56 -22.41
N ILE A 134 14.54 -20.87 -22.51
CA ILE A 134 15.48 -21.84 -23.07
C ILE A 134 15.13 -21.99 -24.55
N GLU A 135 16.05 -21.60 -25.42
CA GLU A 135 15.94 -21.77 -26.85
C GLU A 135 16.87 -22.90 -27.29
N TYR A 136 16.32 -23.91 -27.95
CA TYR A 136 17.13 -24.98 -28.54
C TYR A 136 17.67 -24.52 -29.89
N LEU A 137 18.96 -24.75 -30.12
CA LEU A 137 19.66 -24.38 -31.34
C LEU A 137 19.55 -25.45 -32.42
N ASP A 138 19.09 -26.64 -32.06
CA ASP A 138 18.96 -27.80 -32.93
C ASP A 138 17.58 -28.47 -32.80
N ARG A 139 17.15 -29.16 -33.87
CA ARG A 139 15.86 -29.87 -33.89
C ARG A 139 15.80 -31.02 -32.89
N LEU A 140 16.95 -31.62 -32.57
CA LEU A 140 17.05 -32.73 -31.62
C LEU A 140 17.11 -32.26 -30.15
N LYS A 141 17.11 -30.94 -29.90
CA LYS A 141 17.15 -30.33 -28.57
C LYS A 141 18.37 -30.75 -27.74
N THR A 142 19.48 -31.04 -28.40
CA THR A 142 20.75 -31.42 -27.76
C THR A 142 21.58 -30.22 -27.36
N THR A 143 21.36 -29.07 -27.99
CA THR A 143 22.07 -27.82 -27.72
C THR A 143 21.05 -26.72 -27.43
N SER A 144 21.23 -25.98 -26.35
CA SER A 144 20.36 -24.86 -25.99
C SER A 144 21.13 -23.65 -25.50
N GLN A 145 20.46 -22.51 -25.54
CA GLN A 145 20.90 -21.26 -24.94
C GLN A 145 19.80 -20.69 -24.04
N THR A 146 20.20 -19.89 -23.06
CA THR A 146 19.26 -19.15 -22.21
C THR A 146 19.21 -17.70 -22.66
N ILE A 147 18.01 -17.20 -22.95
CA ILE A 147 17.76 -15.83 -23.35
C ILE A 147 17.00 -15.11 -22.24
N SER A 148 17.47 -13.91 -21.89
CA SER A 148 16.76 -13.00 -20.97
C SER A 148 16.21 -11.80 -21.73
N LYS A 149 14.91 -11.54 -21.56
CA LYS A 149 14.19 -10.40 -22.15
C LYS A 149 13.47 -9.63 -21.05
N LYS A 150 13.39 -8.31 -21.20
CA LYS A 150 12.60 -7.45 -20.31
C LYS A 150 11.58 -6.65 -21.10
N ARG A 151 10.34 -6.65 -20.63
CA ARG A 151 9.23 -5.92 -21.24
C ARG A 151 8.55 -5.06 -20.20
N ASN A 152 8.39 -3.77 -20.49
CA ASN A 152 7.65 -2.84 -19.65
C ASN A 152 6.39 -2.38 -20.37
N GLU A 153 5.28 -2.27 -19.64
CA GLU A 153 3.98 -1.85 -20.11
C GLU A 153 3.39 -0.79 -19.16
N GLY A 154 2.55 0.08 -19.71
CA GLY A 154 1.94 1.18 -18.96
C GLY A 154 2.86 2.40 -18.85
N TYR A 155 2.60 3.22 -17.85
CA TYR A 155 3.34 4.44 -17.59
C TYR A 155 3.97 4.39 -16.20
N LEU A 156 5.24 4.78 -16.11
CA LEU A 156 5.91 5.01 -14.85
C LEU A 156 5.31 6.25 -14.18
N PHE A 157 4.72 6.03 -13.01
CA PHE A 157 4.15 7.07 -12.17
C PHE A 157 5.22 7.66 -11.25
N THR A 158 5.38 8.99 -11.30
CA THR A 158 6.26 9.72 -10.37
C THR A 158 5.46 10.79 -9.66
N LEU A 159 5.37 10.68 -8.33
CA LEU A 159 4.73 11.68 -7.48
C LEU A 159 5.72 12.81 -7.18
N LEU A 160 5.26 14.05 -7.31
CA LEU A 160 6.01 15.26 -6.97
C LEU A 160 5.66 15.72 -5.55
N SER A 161 6.56 16.44 -4.91
CA SER A 161 6.40 16.90 -3.51
C SER A 161 5.24 17.87 -3.30
N ASN A 162 4.83 18.59 -4.34
CA ASN A 162 3.69 19.49 -4.35
C ASN A 162 2.34 18.78 -4.55
N GLY A 163 2.34 17.45 -4.72
CA GLY A 163 1.15 16.63 -4.97
C GLY A 163 0.77 16.48 -6.44
N ASP A 164 1.47 17.16 -7.35
CA ASP A 164 1.39 16.87 -8.79
C ASP A 164 2.05 15.52 -9.10
N PHE A 165 1.86 15.00 -10.31
CA PHE A 165 2.55 13.79 -10.75
C PHE A 165 2.90 13.82 -12.23
N SER A 166 3.75 12.90 -12.65
CA SER A 166 4.00 12.63 -14.06
C SER A 166 3.81 11.16 -14.40
N LEU A 167 3.28 10.93 -15.60
CA LEU A 167 3.24 9.62 -16.25
C LEU A 167 4.25 9.64 -17.39
N SER A 168 5.18 8.69 -17.36
CA SER A 168 6.25 8.60 -18.35
C SER A 168 6.31 7.21 -18.97
N ASN A 169 6.62 7.16 -20.26
CA ASN A 169 7.00 5.94 -20.95
C ASN A 169 8.26 6.23 -21.77
N LYS A 170 8.67 5.30 -22.65
CA LYS A 170 9.89 5.46 -23.45
C LYS A 170 9.89 6.67 -24.39
N THR A 171 8.72 7.17 -24.79
CA THR A 171 8.60 8.19 -25.85
C THR A 171 8.06 9.52 -25.35
N MET A 172 7.34 9.54 -24.23
CA MET A 172 6.64 10.72 -23.75
C MET A 172 6.61 10.79 -22.22
N THR A 173 6.58 12.02 -21.71
CA THR A 173 6.29 12.31 -20.31
C THR A 173 5.20 13.38 -20.25
N THR A 174 4.11 13.07 -19.54
CA THR A 174 3.00 13.99 -19.32
C THR A 174 2.92 14.32 -17.84
N LYS A 175 2.96 15.61 -17.50
CA LYS A 175 2.75 16.11 -16.14
C LYS A 175 1.29 16.41 -15.92
N TYR A 176 0.80 16.18 -14.71
CA TYR A 176 -0.58 16.43 -14.29
C TYR A 176 -0.59 17.27 -13.02
N ALA A 177 -1.49 18.25 -12.98
CA ALA A 177 -1.78 19.05 -11.80
C ALA A 177 -3.24 18.97 -11.41
N TYR A 178 -3.52 19.16 -10.12
CA TYR A 178 -4.88 19.16 -9.62
C TYR A 178 -5.58 20.50 -9.91
N ASN A 179 -6.75 20.42 -10.54
CA ASN A 179 -7.63 21.55 -10.80
C ASN A 179 -8.80 21.54 -9.82
N ASP A 180 -8.85 22.51 -8.90
CA ASP A 180 -9.89 22.59 -7.87
C ASP A 180 -11.28 22.84 -8.46
N ARG A 181 -11.37 23.51 -9.61
CA ARG A 181 -12.65 23.85 -10.25
C ARG A 181 -13.34 22.61 -10.80
N THR A 182 -12.56 21.71 -11.39
CA THR A 182 -13.06 20.46 -11.98
C THR A 182 -12.93 19.27 -11.02
N SER A 183 -12.24 19.47 -9.88
CA SER A 183 -11.92 18.44 -8.89
C SER A 183 -11.17 17.23 -9.46
N LYS A 184 -10.34 17.44 -10.49
CA LYS A 184 -9.64 16.41 -11.25
C LYS A 184 -8.18 16.77 -11.48
N TYR A 185 -7.35 15.75 -11.73
CA TYR A 185 -6.02 15.96 -12.28
C TYR A 185 -6.10 16.14 -13.79
N GLU A 186 -5.47 17.19 -14.29
CA GLU A 186 -5.47 17.56 -15.70
C GLU A 186 -4.02 17.65 -16.19
N PRO A 187 -3.74 17.23 -17.44
CA PRO A 187 -2.40 17.36 -18.00
C PRO A 187 -2.06 18.85 -18.13
N PHE A 188 -0.81 19.20 -17.82
CA PHE A 188 -0.31 20.56 -18.08
C PHE A 188 -0.42 20.84 -19.58
N ARG A 189 -1.28 21.79 -19.94
CA ARG A 189 -1.31 22.37 -21.27
C ARG A 189 -0.46 23.64 -21.23
N LYS A 190 0.58 23.68 -22.06
CA LYS A 190 1.30 24.93 -22.35
C LYS A 190 0.41 25.82 -23.20
#